data_AF-A0AAV5TQH3-F1
#
_entry.id   AF-A0AAV5TQH3-F1
#
_cell.length_a   1.000
_cell.length_b   1.000
_cell.length_c   1.000
_cell.angle_alpha   90.00
_cell.angle_beta   90.00
_cell.angle_gamma   90.00
#
_symmetry.space_group_name_H-M   'P 1'
#
loop_
_entity.id
_entity.type
_entity.pdbx_description
1 polymer ?
#
loop_
_entity_poly.entity_id
_entity_poly.type
_entity_poly.pdbx_seq_one_letter_code
_entity_poly.pdbx_strand_id
1 'polypeptide(L)'
;VFPLTSAQWCWVPTPELPPLAPTMFEMVSQITIYFLLFDFLDFCFHFICHKNKFLYRWCHSVHHVYSSPFAATSQHMHPFEMLVLGGLVTMIPWIFHTHPFTYWLWIIVAQMISYEVHTGYDFPFALHRFFKFYSGTPAHDMHHLRPLTCFQPWLNYMDRLLGYHITYDDLKTMADEKNRRFGKYEMEDEEGLDRIN
;
A
#
# COMPACT_ATOMS: atom_id res chain seq x y z
N VAL A 1 13.97 2.93 8.89
CA VAL A 1 13.38 4.07 9.62
C VAL A 1 14.46 5.01 10.18
N PHE A 2 15.20 4.67 11.25
CA PHE A 2 16.13 5.60 11.93
C PHE A 2 17.12 6.38 11.05
N PRO A 3 17.88 5.77 10.12
CA PRO A 3 18.81 6.53 9.27
C PRO A 3 18.12 7.53 8.35
N LEU A 4 16.91 7.18 7.88
CA LEU A 4 16.14 8.03 6.98
C LEU A 4 15.48 9.18 7.73
N THR A 5 15.01 8.95 8.96
CA THR A 5 14.51 10.01 9.86
C THR A 5 15.63 11.00 10.23
N SER A 6 16.85 10.52 10.47
CA SER A 6 18.01 11.40 10.70
C SER A 6 18.38 12.20 9.45
N ALA A 7 18.36 11.58 8.27
CA ALA A 7 18.55 12.30 7.00
C ALA A 7 17.45 13.35 6.79
N GLN A 8 16.22 13.03 7.21
CA GLN A 8 15.09 13.95 7.17
C GLN A 8 15.32 15.18 8.06
N TRP A 9 15.93 15.03 9.23
CA TRP A 9 16.32 16.21 10.02
C TRP A 9 17.37 17.10 9.37
N CYS A 10 18.23 16.55 8.51
CA CYS A 10 19.26 17.33 7.82
C CYS A 10 18.73 18.07 6.58
N TRP A 11 17.82 17.46 5.80
CA TRP A 11 17.36 18.03 4.52
C TRP A 11 16.07 18.86 4.61
N VAL A 12 15.30 18.76 5.70
CA VAL A 12 14.06 19.50 5.87
C VAL A 12 14.42 20.88 6.44
N PRO A 13 14.05 21.98 5.75
CA PRO A 13 14.27 23.31 6.28
C PRO A 13 13.62 23.49 7.65
N THR A 14 14.27 24.22 8.55
CA THR A 14 13.65 24.61 9.83
C THR A 14 12.37 25.40 9.55
N PRO A 15 11.20 24.94 10.03
CA PRO A 15 9.96 25.64 9.76
C PRO A 15 9.90 26.94 10.56
N GLU A 16 9.58 28.04 9.90
CA GLU A 16 9.08 29.23 10.59
C GLU A 16 7.74 28.87 11.24
N LEU A 17 7.56 29.19 12.53
CA LEU A 17 6.34 28.88 13.27
C LEU A 17 5.41 30.11 13.24
N PRO A 18 4.33 30.10 12.45
CA PRO A 18 3.41 31.23 12.40
C PRO A 18 2.68 31.39 13.74
N PRO A 19 2.32 32.62 14.14
CA PRO A 19 1.62 32.87 15.41
C PRO A 19 0.15 32.39 15.39
N LEU A 20 -0.42 32.20 14.19
CA LEU A 20 -1.79 31.76 14.00
C LEU A 20 -1.82 30.34 13.45
N ALA A 21 -2.73 29.53 13.98
CA ALA A 21 -3.02 28.20 13.46
C ALA A 21 -3.65 28.27 12.05
N PRO A 22 -3.51 27.21 11.23
CA PRO A 22 -4.17 27.17 9.93
C PRO A 22 -5.69 27.12 10.14
N THR A 23 -6.43 27.64 9.18
CA THR A 23 -7.89 27.49 9.24
C THR A 23 -8.26 26.02 9.06
N MET A 24 -9.39 25.59 9.63
CA MET A 24 -9.87 24.21 9.46
C MET A 24 -10.07 23.86 7.98
N PHE A 25 -10.57 24.81 7.19
CA PHE A 25 -10.77 24.61 5.76
C PHE A 25 -9.45 24.42 5.01
N GLU A 26 -8.44 25.25 5.30
CA GLU A 26 -7.09 25.11 4.72
C GLU A 26 -6.48 23.76 5.07
N MET A 27 -6.50 23.38 6.36
CA MET A 27 -5.94 22.13 6.83
C MET A 27 -6.62 20.90 6.18
N VAL A 28 -7.95 20.86 6.17
CA VAL A 28 -8.71 19.73 5.59
C VAL A 28 -8.53 19.65 4.08
N SER A 29 -8.56 20.79 3.38
CA SER A 29 -8.37 20.80 1.92
C SER A 29 -6.95 20.37 1.53
N GLN A 30 -5.92 20.86 2.23
CA GLN A 30 -4.53 20.47 2.04
C GLN A 30 -4.32 18.97 2.28
N ILE A 31 -4.77 18.43 3.42
CA ILE A 31 -4.65 16.99 3.73
C ILE A 31 -5.35 16.14 2.68
N THR A 32 -6.54 16.56 2.23
CA THR A 32 -7.28 15.83 1.18
C THR A 32 -6.51 15.81 -0.14
N ILE A 33 -5.91 16.94 -0.54
CA ILE A 33 -5.09 17.02 -1.75
C ILE A 33 -3.85 16.12 -1.61
N TYR A 34 -3.16 16.16 -0.47
CA TYR A 34 -1.96 15.33 -0.25
C TYR A 34 -2.30 13.85 -0.29
N PHE A 35 -3.41 13.46 0.33
CA PHE A 35 -3.91 12.10 0.33
C PHE A 35 -4.11 11.59 -1.10
N LEU A 36 -4.85 12.33 -1.93
CA LEU A 36 -5.16 11.92 -3.30
C LEU A 36 -3.93 11.91 -4.20
N LEU A 37 -3.04 12.91 -4.04
CA LEU A 37 -1.81 12.98 -4.83
C LEU A 37 -0.82 11.87 -4.45
N PHE A 38 -0.67 11.60 -3.15
CA PHE A 38 0.18 10.53 -2.66
C PHE A 38 -0.34 9.17 -3.13
N ASP A 39 -1.62 8.87 -2.92
CA ASP A 39 -2.22 7.59 -3.31
C ASP A 39 -2.07 7.32 -4.83
N PHE A 40 -2.22 8.35 -5.67
CA PHE A 40 -2.00 8.21 -7.11
C PHE A 40 -0.52 7.98 -7.49
N LEU A 41 0.41 8.72 -6.86
CA LEU A 41 1.84 8.57 -7.15
C LEU A 41 2.39 7.25 -6.61
N ASP A 42 1.95 6.84 -5.43
CA ASP A 42 2.24 5.55 -4.82
C ASP A 42 1.74 4.41 -5.71
N PHE A 43 0.49 4.47 -6.20
CA PHE A 43 -0.02 3.53 -7.19
C PHE A 43 0.90 3.40 -8.41
N CYS A 44 1.30 4.53 -9.02
CA CYS A 44 2.16 4.52 -10.20
C CYS A 44 3.50 3.85 -9.90
N PHE A 45 4.15 4.22 -8.80
CA PHE A 45 5.41 3.64 -8.37
C PHE A 45 5.28 2.14 -8.11
N HIS A 46 4.29 1.75 -7.31
CA HIS A 46 4.04 0.39 -6.89
C HIS A 46 3.71 -0.52 -8.09
N PHE A 47 2.85 -0.05 -8.99
CA PHE A 47 2.53 -0.73 -10.24
C PHE A 47 3.79 -0.94 -11.10
N ILE A 48 4.63 0.08 -11.26
CA ILE A 48 5.89 -0.02 -12.01
C ILE A 48 6.84 -1.02 -11.35
N CYS A 49 6.96 -1.02 -10.03
CA CYS A 49 7.77 -1.97 -9.26
C CYS A 49 7.36 -3.42 -9.54
N HIS A 50 6.07 -3.71 -9.69
CA HIS A 50 5.61 -5.06 -10.04
C HIS A 50 5.73 -5.41 -11.52
N LYS A 51 5.44 -4.45 -12.42
CA LYS A 51 5.50 -4.73 -13.87
C LYS A 51 6.93 -4.84 -14.38
N ASN A 52 7.88 -4.16 -13.74
CA ASN A 52 9.29 -4.25 -14.09
C ASN A 52 9.99 -5.33 -13.25
N LYS A 53 10.37 -6.44 -13.89
CA LYS A 53 11.06 -7.57 -13.23
C LYS A 53 12.36 -7.18 -12.51
N PHE A 54 13.09 -6.19 -13.03
CA PHE A 54 14.31 -5.70 -12.38
C PHE A 54 13.96 -4.99 -11.07
N LEU A 55 13.03 -4.03 -11.11
CA LEU A 55 12.62 -3.29 -9.91
C LEU A 55 12.00 -4.21 -8.85
N TYR A 56 11.15 -5.16 -9.28
CA TYR A 56 10.59 -6.15 -8.36
C TYR A 56 11.70 -6.91 -7.63
N ARG A 57 12.64 -7.50 -8.36
CA ARG A 57 13.70 -8.31 -7.75
C ARG A 57 14.70 -7.48 -6.95
N TRP A 58 14.97 -6.26 -7.38
CA TRP A 58 15.99 -5.41 -6.76
C TRP A 58 15.52 -4.75 -5.47
N CYS A 59 14.33 -4.16 -5.45
CA CYS A 59 13.82 -3.47 -4.26
C CYS A 59 12.54 -4.14 -3.71
N HIS A 60 11.51 -4.28 -4.53
CA HIS A 60 10.16 -4.53 -4.03
C HIS A 60 9.92 -5.94 -3.46
N SER A 61 10.73 -6.92 -3.86
CA SER A 61 10.64 -8.29 -3.33
C SER A 61 10.95 -8.39 -1.83
N VAL A 62 11.72 -7.44 -1.29
CA VAL A 62 11.97 -7.34 0.17
C VAL A 62 10.67 -7.06 0.91
N HIS A 63 9.82 -6.19 0.36
CA HIS A 63 8.53 -5.86 0.93
C HIS A 63 7.57 -7.07 0.94
N HIS A 64 7.59 -7.84 -0.15
CA HIS A 64 6.76 -9.03 -0.38
C HIS A 64 7.29 -10.31 0.29
N VAL A 65 8.31 -10.23 1.14
CA VAL A 65 8.82 -11.43 1.83
C VAL A 65 7.76 -12.07 2.75
N TYR A 66 6.79 -11.27 3.21
CA TYR A 66 5.67 -11.73 4.02
C TYR A 66 4.38 -11.77 3.18
N SER A 67 3.95 -12.96 2.77
CA SER A 67 2.68 -13.13 2.05
C SER A 67 1.44 -12.82 2.89
N SER A 68 1.58 -12.79 4.22
CA SER A 68 0.60 -12.30 5.18
C SER A 68 1.26 -11.16 5.95
N PRO A 69 0.94 -9.90 5.64
CA PRO A 69 1.58 -8.78 6.30
C PRO A 69 1.05 -8.62 7.73
N PHE A 70 1.82 -7.90 8.53
CA PHE A 70 1.44 -7.38 9.84
C PHE A 70 1.97 -5.95 9.95
N ALA A 71 1.56 -5.18 10.97
CA ALA A 71 1.85 -3.74 11.01
C ALA A 71 3.32 -3.38 10.76
N ALA A 72 4.29 -4.16 11.26
CA ALA A 72 5.72 -3.87 11.02
C ALA A 72 6.17 -4.11 9.56
N THR A 73 5.47 -4.93 8.79
CA THR A 73 5.72 -5.14 7.35
C THR A 73 5.62 -3.84 6.57
N SER A 74 4.77 -2.90 7.01
CA SER A 74 4.67 -1.55 6.41
C SER A 74 6.00 -0.80 6.37
N GLN A 75 6.95 -1.13 7.25
CA GLN A 75 8.28 -0.50 7.32
C GLN A 75 9.40 -1.47 6.91
N HIS A 76 9.05 -2.72 6.57
CA HIS A 76 9.99 -3.71 6.06
C HIS A 76 10.04 -3.62 4.54
N MET A 77 10.88 -2.73 4.02
CA MET A 77 11.06 -2.51 2.59
C MET A 77 12.50 -2.14 2.27
N HIS A 78 12.87 -2.21 1.00
CA HIS A 78 14.20 -1.81 0.57
C HIS A 78 14.44 -0.31 0.81
N PRO A 79 15.66 0.13 1.18
CA PRO A 79 15.95 1.55 1.45
C PRO A 79 15.57 2.51 0.31
N PHE A 80 15.66 2.05 -0.95
CA PHE A 80 15.22 2.82 -2.12
C PHE A 80 13.73 3.14 -2.09
N GLU A 81 12.88 2.15 -1.80
CA GLU A 81 11.44 2.36 -1.70
C GLU A 81 11.10 3.28 -0.53
N MET A 82 11.77 3.08 0.61
CA MET A 82 11.62 3.95 1.77
C MET A 82 11.99 5.41 1.45
N LEU A 83 13.01 5.63 0.61
CA LEU A 83 13.41 6.96 0.15
C LEU A 83 12.39 7.57 -0.80
N VAL A 84 11.87 6.79 -1.76
CA VAL A 84 10.84 7.27 -2.71
C VAL A 84 9.54 7.59 -1.98
N LEU A 85 8.99 6.65 -1.21
CA LEU A 85 7.72 6.82 -0.51
C LEU A 85 7.81 7.87 0.60
N GLY A 86 8.86 7.82 1.42
CA GLY A 86 9.12 8.85 2.44
C GLY A 86 9.37 10.23 1.83
N GLY A 87 10.04 10.26 0.67
CA GLY A 87 10.23 11.46 -0.14
C GLY A 87 8.89 12.04 -0.62
N LEU A 88 7.99 11.22 -1.18
CA LEU A 88 6.66 11.65 -1.59
C LEU A 88 5.83 12.22 -0.42
N VAL A 89 5.78 11.51 0.72
CA VAL A 89 5.07 12.00 1.93
C VAL A 89 5.61 13.36 2.38
N THR A 90 6.92 13.58 2.29
CA THR A 90 7.59 14.81 2.74
C THR A 90 7.46 15.95 1.71
N MET A 91 7.68 15.66 0.43
CA MET A 91 7.79 16.67 -0.62
C MET A 91 6.44 17.16 -1.15
N ILE A 92 5.40 16.32 -1.13
CA ILE A 92 4.06 16.73 -1.60
C ILE A 92 3.58 18.01 -0.89
N PRO A 93 3.63 18.11 0.45
CA PRO A 93 3.28 19.34 1.15
C PRO A 93 4.17 20.55 0.81
N TRP A 94 5.41 20.36 0.37
CA TRP A 94 6.33 21.48 0.06
C TRP A 94 5.96 22.23 -1.21
N ILE A 95 5.16 21.61 -2.08
CA ILE A 95 4.59 22.25 -3.27
C ILE A 95 3.58 23.34 -2.85
N PHE A 96 3.06 23.26 -1.62
CA PHE A 96 2.05 24.15 -1.08
C PHE A 96 2.64 25.00 0.05
N HIS A 97 2.05 26.16 0.31
CA HIS A 97 2.34 26.97 1.49
C HIS A 97 1.72 26.32 2.74
N THR A 98 2.29 25.19 3.16
CA THR A 98 1.71 24.33 4.19
C THR A 98 2.10 24.81 5.57
N HIS A 99 1.10 25.07 6.41
CA HIS A 99 1.36 25.37 7.81
C HIS A 99 2.05 24.17 8.51
N PRO A 100 3.06 24.37 9.37
CA PRO A 100 3.78 23.28 10.04
C PRO A 100 2.85 22.29 10.75
N PHE A 101 1.84 22.77 11.47
CA PHE A 101 0.83 21.89 12.08
C PHE A 101 0.14 20.94 11.08
N THR A 102 -0.30 21.44 9.91
CA THR A 102 -0.90 20.61 8.85
C THR A 102 0.10 19.59 8.32
N TYR A 103 1.37 19.98 8.14
CA TYR A 103 2.44 19.10 7.69
C TYR A 103 2.68 17.92 8.65
N TRP A 104 2.75 18.20 9.96
CA TRP A 104 2.95 17.16 10.97
C TRP A 104 1.73 16.24 11.09
N LEU A 105 0.53 16.81 11.05
CA LEU A 105 -0.71 16.03 11.03
C LEU A 105 -0.78 15.12 9.80
N TRP A 106 -0.37 15.62 8.63
CA TRP A 106 -0.29 14.83 7.41
C TRP A 106 0.66 13.63 7.56
N ILE A 107 1.86 13.82 8.12
CA ILE A 107 2.80 12.72 8.36
C ILE A 107 2.17 11.64 9.26
N ILE A 108 1.48 12.06 10.33
CA ILE A 108 0.78 11.12 11.23
C ILE A 108 -0.30 10.36 10.46
N VAL A 109 -1.14 11.04 9.69
CA VAL A 109 -2.22 10.42 8.90
C VAL A 109 -1.65 9.42 7.89
N ALA A 110 -0.64 9.81 7.12
CA ALA A 110 0.01 8.95 6.13
C ALA A 110 0.59 7.69 6.77
N GLN A 111 1.25 7.84 7.93
CA GLN A 111 1.82 6.71 8.66
C GLN A 111 0.75 5.80 9.27
N MET A 112 -0.34 6.37 9.81
CA MET A 112 -1.46 5.60 10.35
C MET A 112 -2.12 4.75 9.27
N ILE A 113 -2.36 5.32 8.08
CA ILE A 113 -2.92 4.57 6.95
C ILE A 113 -1.95 3.48 6.49
N SER A 114 -0.66 3.81 6.33
CA SER A 114 0.37 2.82 5.97
C SER A 114 0.41 1.64 6.94
N TYR A 115 0.28 1.87 8.25
CA TYR A 115 0.15 0.78 9.22
C TYR A 115 -1.18 0.04 9.09
N GLU A 116 -2.30 0.74 8.99
CA GLU A 116 -3.66 0.17 8.92
C GLU A 116 -3.79 -0.85 7.79
N VAL A 117 -3.36 -0.49 6.58
CA VAL A 117 -3.47 -1.37 5.40
C VAL A 117 -2.57 -2.61 5.50
N HIS A 118 -1.60 -2.63 6.42
CA HIS A 118 -0.70 -3.77 6.65
C HIS A 118 -1.02 -4.56 7.92
N THR A 119 -2.03 -4.20 8.69
CA THR A 119 -2.21 -4.81 10.03
C THR A 119 -2.44 -6.31 10.00
N GLY A 120 -2.93 -6.86 8.89
CA GLY A 120 -3.40 -8.25 8.76
C GLY A 120 -4.75 -8.51 9.47
N TYR A 121 -5.40 -7.45 10.00
CA TYR A 121 -6.67 -7.55 10.71
C TYR A 121 -7.79 -6.80 9.98
N ASP A 122 -8.86 -7.52 9.64
CA ASP A 122 -10.08 -6.94 9.11
C ASP A 122 -11.06 -6.55 10.25
N PHE A 123 -10.78 -5.42 10.89
CA PHE A 123 -11.58 -4.92 12.02
C PHE A 123 -13.02 -4.57 11.62
N PRO A 124 -14.02 -4.74 12.51
CA PRO A 124 -15.42 -4.42 12.22
C PRO A 124 -15.69 -2.92 12.00
N PHE A 125 -14.76 -2.06 12.41
CA PHE A 125 -14.82 -0.60 12.25
C PHE A 125 -13.86 -0.08 11.16
N ALA A 126 -13.22 -0.95 10.39
CA ALA A 126 -12.29 -0.54 9.34
C ALA A 126 -13.02 0.25 8.23
N LEU A 127 -12.35 1.27 7.69
CA LEU A 127 -12.98 2.23 6.78
C LEU A 127 -13.48 1.61 5.47
N HIS A 128 -12.83 0.55 4.97
CA HIS A 128 -13.24 -0.15 3.74
C HIS A 128 -14.66 -0.75 3.84
N ARG A 129 -15.16 -1.00 5.06
CA ARG A 129 -16.54 -1.48 5.29
C ARG A 129 -17.60 -0.41 5.04
N PHE A 130 -17.23 0.86 5.20
CA PHE A 130 -18.14 2.00 5.01
C PHE A 130 -17.90 2.70 3.67
N PHE A 131 -16.68 2.66 3.15
CA PHE A 131 -16.27 3.34 1.92
C PHE A 131 -15.72 2.34 0.91
N LYS A 132 -16.51 2.00 -0.10
CA LYS A 132 -16.17 1.01 -1.15
C LYS A 132 -14.83 1.26 -1.86
N PHE A 133 -14.45 2.54 -1.99
CA PHE A 133 -13.23 2.95 -2.67
C PHE A 133 -11.99 2.99 -1.77
N TYR A 134 -12.14 2.77 -0.47
CA TYR A 134 -11.03 2.60 0.46
C TYR A 134 -10.56 1.14 0.39
N SER A 135 -9.27 0.91 0.18
CA SER A 135 -8.68 -0.43 0.07
C SER A 135 -8.72 -1.16 1.41
N GLY A 136 -8.18 -0.51 2.44
CA GLY A 136 -8.00 -1.10 3.77
C GLY A 136 -7.13 -2.35 3.74
N THR A 137 -7.06 -3.01 4.90
CA THR A 137 -6.25 -4.21 5.09
C THR A 137 -6.57 -5.35 4.11
N PRO A 138 -7.83 -5.71 3.82
CA PRO A 138 -8.12 -6.87 2.97
C PRO A 138 -7.57 -6.77 1.54
N ALA A 139 -7.58 -5.56 0.95
CA ALA A 139 -7.08 -5.35 -0.40
C ALA A 139 -5.56 -5.51 -0.46
N HIS A 140 -4.85 -4.98 0.54
CA HIS A 140 -3.40 -5.07 0.57
C HIS A 140 -2.91 -6.45 1.04
N ASP A 141 -3.65 -7.14 1.91
CA ASP A 141 -3.40 -8.55 2.21
C ASP A 141 -3.54 -9.42 0.94
N MET A 142 -4.56 -9.16 0.12
CA MET A 142 -4.70 -9.83 -1.18
C MET A 142 -3.52 -9.53 -2.10
N HIS A 143 -3.01 -8.29 -2.09
CA HIS A 143 -1.83 -7.91 -2.84
C HIS A 143 -0.58 -8.70 -2.42
N HIS A 144 -0.28 -8.78 -1.12
CA HIS A 144 0.85 -9.59 -0.62
C HIS A 144 0.70 -11.09 -0.94
N LEU A 145 -0.54 -11.62 -0.94
CA LEU A 145 -0.83 -12.99 -1.34
C LEU A 145 -0.73 -13.22 -2.85
N ARG A 146 -1.15 -12.23 -3.65
CA ARG A 146 -1.22 -12.22 -5.12
C ARG A 146 -0.63 -10.90 -5.65
N PRO A 147 0.71 -10.80 -5.77
CA PRO A 147 1.42 -9.55 -6.06
C PRO A 147 1.08 -8.81 -7.36
N LEU A 148 0.22 -9.37 -8.21
CA LEU A 148 -0.23 -8.74 -9.46
C LEU A 148 -1.69 -8.24 -9.38
N THR A 149 -2.20 -8.06 -8.18
CA THR A 149 -3.56 -7.58 -7.88
C THR A 149 -3.50 -6.46 -6.84
N CYS A 150 -4.51 -5.60 -6.75
CA CYS A 150 -4.67 -4.59 -5.69
C CYS A 150 -3.42 -3.73 -5.43
N PHE A 151 -2.91 -3.02 -6.44
CA PHE A 151 -1.70 -2.21 -6.33
C PHE A 151 -1.88 -0.91 -5.55
N GLN A 152 -3.10 -0.41 -5.33
CA GLN A 152 -3.35 0.78 -4.52
C GLN A 152 -3.55 0.40 -3.05
N PRO A 153 -2.64 0.81 -2.14
CA PRO A 153 -2.79 0.43 -0.74
C PRO A 153 -3.88 1.23 -0.03
N TRP A 154 -4.07 2.54 -0.31
CA TRP A 154 -4.99 3.38 0.46
C TRP A 154 -6.40 3.40 -0.13
N LEU A 155 -6.54 3.78 -1.40
CA LEU A 155 -7.78 3.64 -2.16
C LEU A 155 -7.70 2.45 -3.13
N ASN A 156 -8.74 2.21 -3.93
CA ASN A 156 -8.75 1.13 -4.93
C ASN A 156 -9.35 1.53 -6.30
N TYR A 157 -9.49 2.81 -6.58
CA TYR A 157 -10.19 3.27 -7.79
C TYR A 157 -9.41 2.98 -9.09
N MET A 158 -8.08 3.11 -9.09
CA MET A 158 -7.21 2.72 -10.21
C MET A 158 -7.21 1.21 -10.41
N ASP A 159 -7.14 0.43 -9.33
CA ASP A 159 -7.22 -1.04 -9.43
C ASP A 159 -8.56 -1.48 -10.00
N ARG A 160 -9.67 -0.87 -9.57
CA ARG A 160 -10.99 -1.14 -10.15
C ARG A 160 -11.08 -0.71 -11.61
N LEU A 161 -10.55 0.48 -11.94
CA LEU A 161 -10.56 1.01 -13.30
C LEU A 161 -9.78 0.11 -14.26
N LEU A 162 -8.67 -0.44 -13.82
CA LEU A 162 -7.75 -1.25 -14.63
C LEU A 162 -7.99 -2.76 -14.51
N GLY A 163 -8.93 -3.20 -13.66
CA GLY A 163 -9.29 -4.60 -13.49
C GLY A 163 -8.33 -5.42 -12.60
N TYR A 164 -7.58 -4.76 -11.71
CA TYR A 164 -6.68 -5.40 -10.75
C TYR A 164 -7.26 -5.59 -9.35
N HIS A 165 -8.42 -5.02 -9.06
CA HIS A 165 -9.06 -5.19 -7.76
C HIS A 165 -9.69 -6.57 -7.63
N ILE A 166 -9.10 -7.43 -6.80
CA ILE A 166 -9.54 -8.80 -6.53
C ILE A 166 -9.86 -8.94 -5.04
N THR A 167 -10.98 -9.58 -4.71
CA THR A 167 -11.36 -9.92 -3.34
C THR A 167 -11.07 -11.38 -3.00
N TYR A 168 -11.15 -11.75 -1.72
CA TYR A 168 -11.07 -13.14 -1.30
C TYR A 168 -12.18 -14.02 -1.89
N ASP A 169 -13.39 -13.47 -2.04
CA ASP A 169 -14.52 -14.19 -2.66
C ASP A 169 -14.28 -14.41 -4.16
N ASP A 170 -13.71 -13.43 -4.86
CA ASP A 170 -13.29 -13.59 -6.25
C ASP A 170 -12.24 -14.69 -6.38
N LEU A 171 -11.23 -14.69 -5.50
CA LEU A 171 -10.18 -15.71 -5.48
C LEU A 171 -10.74 -17.11 -5.23
N LYS A 172 -11.70 -17.25 -4.32
CA LYS A 172 -12.40 -18.51 -4.03
C LYS A 172 -13.19 -18.98 -5.25
N THR A 173 -13.93 -18.08 -5.89
CA THR A 173 -14.71 -18.38 -7.11
C THR A 173 -13.79 -18.86 -8.23
N MET A 174 -12.66 -18.18 -8.47
CA MET A 174 -11.66 -18.60 -9.46
C MET A 174 -11.07 -19.98 -9.16
N ALA A 175 -10.83 -20.30 -7.88
CA ALA A 175 -10.35 -21.61 -7.46
C ALA A 175 -11.39 -22.71 -7.70
N ASP A 176 -12.65 -22.45 -7.38
CA ASP A 176 -13.76 -23.38 -7.61
C ASP A 176 -13.99 -23.64 -9.10
N GLU A 177 -13.93 -22.60 -9.94
CA GLU A 177 -14.00 -22.72 -11.40
C GLU A 177 -12.84 -23.54 -11.98
N LYS A 178 -11.62 -23.31 -11.50
CA LYS A 178 -10.45 -24.10 -11.89
C LYS A 178 -10.65 -25.57 -11.55
N ASN A 179 -11.10 -25.88 -10.33
CA ASN A 179 -11.36 -27.25 -9.88
C ASN A 179 -12.46 -27.92 -10.71
N ARG A 180 -13.51 -27.18 -11.08
CA ARG A 180 -14.57 -27.71 -11.96
C ARG A 180 -14.06 -28.03 -13.37
N ARG A 181 -13.15 -27.22 -13.90
CA ARG A 181 -12.63 -27.37 -15.27
C ARG A 181 -11.57 -28.45 -15.40
N PHE A 182 -10.67 -28.55 -14.43
CA PHE A 182 -9.48 -29.40 -14.51
C PHE A 182 -9.49 -30.57 -13.52
N GLY A 183 -10.55 -30.71 -12.73
CA GLY A 183 -10.54 -31.58 -11.57
C GLY A 183 -9.81 -30.93 -10.40
N LYS A 184 -10.10 -31.42 -9.20
CA LYS A 184 -9.29 -31.11 -8.01
C LYS A 184 -8.18 -32.15 -7.97
N TYR A 185 -6.96 -31.71 -7.77
CA TYR A 185 -5.86 -32.63 -7.52
C TYR A 185 -6.10 -33.37 -6.20
N GLU A 186 -6.15 -34.69 -6.26
CA GLU A 186 -6.23 -35.55 -5.08
C GLU A 186 -4.90 -36.30 -4.90
N MET A 187 -4.58 -36.68 -3.66
CA MET A 187 -3.34 -37.43 -3.36
C MET A 187 -3.27 -38.74 -4.17
N GLU A 188 -4.40 -39.29 -4.58
CA GLU A 188 -4.52 -40.48 -5.44
C GLU A 188 -4.03 -40.24 -6.88
N ASP A 189 -3.99 -38.98 -7.34
CA ASP A 189 -3.43 -38.61 -8.65
C ASP A 189 -1.88 -38.73 -8.68
N GLU A 190 -1.20 -38.82 -7.52
CA GLU A 190 0.24 -39.10 -7.44
C GLU A 190 0.58 -40.55 -7.81
N GLU A 191 -0.28 -41.52 -7.51
CA GLU A 191 -0.04 -42.95 -7.80
C GLU A 191 0.07 -43.23 -9.32
N GLY A 192 -0.50 -42.35 -10.16
CA GLY A 192 -0.40 -42.42 -11.62
C GLY A 192 0.92 -41.86 -12.18
N LEU A 193 1.63 -41.02 -11.43
CA LEU A 193 2.88 -40.38 -11.86
C LEU A 193 4.12 -41.26 -11.61
N ASP A 194 4.09 -42.11 -10.59
CA ASP A 194 5.17 -43.08 -10.32
C ASP A 194 5.30 -44.17 -11.39
N ARG A 195 4.31 -44.32 -12.28
CA ARG A 195 4.37 -45.27 -13.40
C ARG A 195 5.09 -44.75 -14.65
N ILE A 196 5.54 -43.49 -14.63
CA ILE A 196 6.15 -42.80 -15.79
C ILE A 196 7.66 -42.56 -15.60
N ASN A 197 8.24 -42.96 -14.45
CA ASN A 197 9.68 -42.94 -14.23
C ASN A 197 10.32 -44.34 -14.31
#